data_AF-A0A537E9W8-F1
#
_entry.id   AF-A0A537E9W8-F1
#
_cell.length_a   1.000
_cell.length_b   1.000
_cell.length_c   1.000
_cell.angle_alpha   90.00
_cell.angle_beta   90.00
_cell.angle_gamma   90.00
#
_symmetry.space_group_name_H-M   'P 1'
#
loop_
_entity.id
_entity.type
_entity.pdbx_description
1 polymer ?
#
loop_
_entity_poly.entity_id
_entity_poly.type
_entity_poly.pdbx_seq_one_letter_code
_entity_poly.pdbx_strand_id
1 'polypeptide(L)'
;MAPNGGATVILTAKADSTLTSSIYRVRVTAASGTTILRSRIVDVRVPANADFALGASPGELRTSATDSNSTTIIAKSENGFTCEEGKRLPKITQGLGEAPCPHSAVAS
;
A
#
# COMPACT_ATOMS: atom_id res chain seq x y z
N MET A 1 41.41 31.15 10.34
CA MET A 1 40.50 30.06 10.70
C MET A 1 40.46 29.09 9.54
N ALA A 2 40.76 27.80 9.77
CA ALA A 2 40.55 26.78 8.75
C ALA A 2 39.03 26.63 8.48
N PRO A 3 38.60 26.34 7.24
CA PRO A 3 37.19 26.09 6.97
C PRO A 3 36.71 24.87 7.78
N ASN A 4 35.51 24.96 8.35
CA ASN A 4 34.90 23.82 9.03
C ASN A 4 34.73 22.68 8.02
N GLY A 5 35.41 21.55 8.26
CA GLY A 5 35.28 20.35 7.44
C GLY A 5 33.91 19.70 7.61
N GLY A 6 33.39 19.12 6.53
CA GLY A 6 32.12 18.38 6.53
C GLY A 6 32.23 17.11 5.69
N ALA A 7 31.43 16.11 6.03
CA ALA A 7 31.29 14.87 5.27
C ALA A 7 29.80 14.57 5.08
N THR A 8 29.44 14.05 3.91
CA THR A 8 28.07 13.68 3.57
C THR A 8 28.02 12.20 3.19
N VAL A 9 27.03 11.48 3.71
CA VAL A 9 26.71 10.12 3.31
C VAL A 9 25.27 10.09 2.80
N ILE A 10 25.05 9.41 1.67
CA ILE A 10 23.72 9.23 1.09
C ILE A 10 23.29 7.78 1.35
N LEU A 11 22.17 7.61 2.06
CA LEU A 11 21.55 6.31 2.29
C LEU A 11 20.44 6.11 1.25
N THR A 12 20.56 5.05 0.42
CA THR A 12 19.52 4.67 -0.53
C THR A 12 18.85 3.40 -0.02
N ALA A 13 17.53 3.45 0.21
CA ALA A 13 16.72 2.30 0.56
C ALA A 13 15.76 1.98 -0.60
N LYS A 14 15.64 0.70 -0.95
CA LYS A 14 14.70 0.21 -1.96
C LYS A 14 13.75 -0.77 -1.29
N ALA A 15 12.46 -0.50 -1.39
CA ALA A 15 11.42 -1.46 -1.03
C ALA A 15 10.93 -2.19 -2.28
N ASP A 16 10.43 -3.42 -2.11
CA ASP A 16 9.71 -4.16 -3.14
C ASP A 16 8.32 -4.56 -2.64
N SER A 17 7.50 -5.13 -3.53
CA SER A 17 6.09 -5.48 -3.24
C SER A 17 5.94 -6.64 -2.26
N THR A 18 7.02 -7.33 -1.89
CA THR A 18 7.01 -8.45 -0.94
C THR A 18 7.30 -8.01 0.49
N LEU A 19 7.85 -6.80 0.67
CA LEU A 19 8.14 -6.28 2.00
C LEU A 19 6.83 -5.99 2.75
N THR A 20 6.73 -6.54 3.94
CA THR A 20 5.64 -6.25 4.87
C THR A 20 5.84 -4.89 5.53
N SER A 21 4.73 -4.26 5.91
CA SER A 21 4.73 -2.97 6.63
C SER A 21 5.66 -3.02 7.84
N SER A 22 6.76 -2.27 7.78
CA SER A 22 7.86 -2.38 8.74
C SER A 22 8.59 -1.05 8.96
N ILE A 23 9.23 -0.92 10.12
CA ILE A 23 10.13 0.19 10.44
C ILE A 23 11.56 -0.35 10.54
N TYR A 24 12.44 0.12 9.67
CA TYR A 24 13.87 -0.21 9.69
C TYR A 24 14.65 0.93 10.34
N ARG A 25 15.51 0.59 11.29
CA ARG A 25 16.28 1.59 12.03
C ARG A 25 17.75 1.57 11.63
N VAL A 26 18.22 2.64 10.98
CA VAL A 26 19.61 2.79 10.57
C VAL A 26 20.34 3.70 11.58
N ARG A 27 21.43 3.19 12.18
CA ARG A 27 22.30 3.99 13.05
C ARG A 27 23.49 4.49 12.24
N VAL A 28 23.56 5.81 12.06
CA VAL A 28 24.71 6.48 11.43
C VAL A 28 25.63 6.97 12.54
N THR A 29 26.91 6.59 12.49
CA THR A 29 27.92 7.05 13.44
C THR A 29 29.00 7.82 12.71
N ALA A 30 29.15 9.10 13.04
CA ALA A 30 30.26 9.92 12.59
C ALA A 30 31.39 9.86 13.62
N ALA A 31 32.63 9.78 13.14
CA ALA A 31 33.82 9.76 13.97
C ALA A 31 34.76 10.92 13.61
N SER A 32 35.39 11.52 14.62
CA SER A 32 36.55 12.39 14.46
C SER A 32 37.71 11.77 15.24
N GLY A 33 38.65 11.15 14.52
CA GLY A 33 39.63 10.25 15.12
C GLY A 33 38.98 8.99 15.70
N THR A 34 39.66 8.31 16.63
CA THR A 34 39.17 7.05 17.25
C THR A 34 38.29 7.27 18.48
N THR A 35 38.21 8.50 19.01
CA THR A 35 37.65 8.79 20.33
C THR A 35 36.39 9.66 20.32
N ILE A 36 36.17 10.48 19.29
CA ILE A 36 34.98 11.34 19.21
C ILE A 36 33.96 10.67 18.29
N LEU A 37 32.93 10.05 18.88
CA LEU A 37 31.84 9.40 18.15
C LEU A 37 30.52 10.15 18.37
N ARG A 38 29.76 10.40 17.30
CA ARG A 38 28.39 10.92 17.36
C ARG A 38 27.47 10.06 16.50
N SER A 39 26.43 9.52 17.11
CA SER A 39 25.43 8.74 16.38
C SER A 39 24.11 9.48 16.17
N ARG A 40 23.45 9.17 15.05
CA ARG A 40 22.07 9.53 14.74
C ARG A 40 21.33 8.29 14.26
N ILE A 41 20.03 8.27 14.54
CA ILE A 41 19.14 7.22 14.08
C ILE A 41 18.30 7.79 12.94
N VAL A 42 18.18 7.02 11.87
CA VAL A 42 17.28 7.28 10.74
C VAL A 42 16.28 6.13 10.71
N ASP A 43 15.00 6.43 10.93
CA ASP A 43 13.92 5.46 10.78
C ASP A 43 13.42 5.49 9.32
N VAL A 44 13.47 4.33 8.65
CA VAL A 44 12.92 4.12 7.32
C VAL A 44 11.61 3.36 7.47
N ARG A 45 10.49 3.99 7.09
CA ARG A 45 9.14 3.42 7.20
C ARG A 45 8.71 2.87 5.85
N VAL A 46 8.42 1.58 5.80
CA VAL A 46 7.78 0.93 4.66
C VAL A 46 6.30 0.77 5.01
N PRO A 47 5.38 1.55 4.41
CA PRO A 47 3.95 1.39 4.66
C PRO A 47 3.45 0.06 4.08
N ALA A 48 2.33 -0.44 4.61
CA ALA A 48 1.61 -1.53 3.96
C ALA A 48 1.19 -1.11 2.55
N ASN A 49 1.35 -1.99 1.57
CA ASN A 49 0.69 -1.82 0.29
C ASN A 49 -0.83 -2.02 0.49
N ALA A 50 -1.67 -1.38 -0.33
CA ALA A 50 -3.11 -1.57 -0.24
C ALA A 50 -3.51 -3.01 -0.54
N ASP A 51 -4.45 -3.59 0.21
CA ASP A 51 -4.90 -4.97 -0.04
C ASP A 51 -5.87 -5.06 -1.25
N PHE A 52 -6.55 -3.95 -1.57
CA PHE A 52 -7.49 -3.87 -2.67
C PHE A 52 -7.67 -2.43 -3.16
N ALA A 53 -8.20 -2.30 -4.38
CA ALA A 53 -8.68 -1.05 -4.96
C ALA A 53 -10.15 -1.16 -5.38
N LEU A 54 -10.87 -0.04 -5.28
CA LEU A 54 -12.25 0.09 -5.74
C LEU A 54 -12.34 1.08 -6.91
N GLY A 55 -13.10 0.73 -7.93
CA GLY A 55 -13.44 1.60 -9.05
C GLY A 55 -14.93 1.52 -9.38
N ALA A 56 -15.44 2.53 -10.09
CA ALA A 56 -16.81 2.58 -10.58
C ALA A 56 -16.82 3.07 -12.02
N SER A 57 -17.64 2.46 -12.88
CA SER A 57 -17.82 2.92 -14.26
C SER A 57 -19.28 2.76 -14.71
N PRO A 58 -19.98 3.88 -15.00
CA PRO A 58 -19.58 5.27 -14.78
C PRO A 58 -19.48 5.63 -13.28
N GLY A 59 -18.57 6.55 -12.92
CA GLY A 59 -18.36 6.98 -11.52
C GLY A 59 -19.48 7.86 -10.94
N GLU A 60 -20.34 8.40 -11.81
CA GLU A 60 -21.52 9.18 -11.46
C GLU A 60 -22.71 8.68 -12.29
N LEU A 61 -23.87 8.48 -11.67
CA LEU A 61 -25.12 8.19 -12.35
C LEU A 61 -26.05 9.39 -12.25
N ARG A 62 -26.60 9.80 -13.38
CA ARG A 62 -27.69 10.78 -13.46
C ARG A 62 -28.91 10.10 -14.05
N THR A 63 -30.06 10.26 -13.41
CA THR A 63 -31.31 9.61 -13.83
C THR A 63 -32.46 10.60 -13.87
N SER A 64 -33.42 10.37 -14.77
CA SER A 64 -34.69 11.09 -14.83
C SER A 64 -35.78 10.30 -14.10
N ALA A 65 -36.93 10.93 -13.81
CA ALA A 65 -38.01 10.37 -12.97
C ALA A 65 -38.63 9.05 -13.45
N THR A 66 -38.30 8.57 -14.65
CA THR A 66 -38.84 7.36 -15.27
C THR A 66 -37.77 6.40 -15.80
N ASP A 67 -36.49 6.77 -15.68
CA ASP A 67 -35.39 6.03 -16.30
C ASP A 67 -34.66 5.18 -15.27
N SER A 68 -34.05 4.09 -15.75
CA SER A 68 -33.10 3.29 -14.99
C SER A 68 -31.70 3.47 -15.54
N ASN A 69 -30.72 3.60 -14.64
CA ASN A 69 -29.30 3.70 -14.96
C ASN A 69 -28.52 2.74 -14.08
N SER A 70 -27.36 2.29 -14.55
CA SER A 70 -26.51 1.36 -13.81
C SER A 70 -25.05 1.77 -13.86
N THR A 71 -24.33 1.45 -12.78
CA THR A 71 -22.87 1.54 -12.69
C THR A 71 -22.31 0.20 -12.30
N THR A 72 -21.12 -0.10 -12.80
CA THR A 72 -20.36 -1.27 -12.40
C THR A 72 -19.34 -0.86 -11.35
N ILE A 73 -19.48 -1.37 -10.13
CA ILE A 73 -18.44 -1.27 -9.10
C ILE A 73 -17.49 -2.46 -9.25
N ILE A 74 -16.19 -2.17 -9.29
CA ILE A 74 -15.13 -3.17 -9.46
C ILE A 74 -14.26 -3.11 -8.20
N ALA A 75 -14.16 -4.24 -7.50
CA ALA A 75 -13.15 -4.47 -6.48
C ALA A 75 -12.02 -5.30 -7.08
N LYS A 76 -10.78 -4.81 -6.98
CA LYS A 76 -9.59 -5.51 -7.44
C LYS A 76 -8.70 -5.83 -6.25
N SER A 77 -8.30 -7.09 -6.15
CA SER A 77 -7.22 -7.48 -5.25
C SER A 77 -5.91 -6.83 -5.68
N GLU A 78 -5.15 -6.37 -4.71
CA GLU A 78 -3.77 -5.91 -4.89
C GLU A 78 -2.83 -6.71 -3.98
N ASN A 79 -1.54 -6.74 -4.31
CA ASN A 79 -0.47 -7.29 -3.47
C ASN A 79 -0.69 -8.74 -2.97
N GLY A 80 -1.34 -9.59 -3.77
CA GLY A 80 -1.51 -11.00 -3.46
C GLY A 80 -2.68 -11.31 -2.51
N PHE A 81 -3.59 -10.35 -2.29
CA PHE A 81 -4.81 -10.60 -1.53
C PHE A 81 -5.75 -11.54 -2.31
N THR A 82 -5.60 -12.86 -2.18
CA THR A 82 -6.49 -13.82 -2.83
C THR A 82 -7.76 -14.02 -2.00
N CYS A 83 -8.90 -14.20 -2.67
CA CYS A 83 -10.13 -14.67 -2.04
C CYS A 83 -9.99 -16.16 -1.68
N GLU A 84 -9.14 -16.49 -0.72
CA GLU A 84 -9.13 -17.82 -0.10
C GLU A 84 -10.25 -17.91 0.94
N GLU A 85 -10.69 -19.15 1.19
CA GLU A 85 -11.76 -19.50 2.12
C GLU A 85 -11.49 -18.88 3.50
N GLY A 86 -12.15 -17.74 3.79
CA GLY A 86 -11.99 -16.98 5.03
C GLY A 86 -11.48 -15.54 4.91
N LYS A 87 -10.94 -15.10 3.75
CA LYS A 87 -10.62 -13.69 3.46
C LYS A 87 -11.65 -13.12 2.47
N ARG A 88 -12.73 -12.55 3.01
CA ARG A 88 -13.79 -11.93 2.21
C ARG A 88 -13.26 -10.64 1.59
N LEU A 89 -13.62 -10.36 0.33
CA LEU A 89 -13.43 -9.04 -0.28
C LEU A 89 -13.99 -7.95 0.64
N PRO A 90 -13.48 -6.71 0.55
CA PRO A 90 -14.11 -5.57 1.21
C PRO A 90 -15.60 -5.56 0.91
N LYS A 91 -16.40 -5.58 1.98
CA LYS A 91 -17.86 -5.51 1.90
C LYS A 91 -18.25 -4.18 1.26
N ILE A 92 -18.67 -4.20 0.00
CA ILE A 92 -19.42 -3.08 -0.58
C ILE A 92 -20.80 -3.12 0.07
N THR A 93 -20.96 -2.42 1.20
CA THR A 93 -22.28 -2.24 1.81
C THR A 93 -23.01 -1.14 1.07
N GLN A 94 -23.50 -1.43 -0.12
CA GLN A 94 -24.70 -0.76 -0.63
C GLN A 94 -25.89 -1.57 -0.09
N GLY A 95 -27.05 -0.97 0.13
CA GLY A 95 -28.25 -1.66 0.64
C GLY A 95 -28.79 -2.81 -0.22
N LEU A 96 -27.99 -3.40 -1.12
CA LEU A 96 -28.34 -4.46 -2.05
C LEU A 96 -27.14 -5.42 -2.20
N GLY A 97 -27.27 -6.61 -1.61
CA GLY A 97 -26.70 -7.88 -2.11
C GLY A 97 -25.18 -8.11 -2.08
N GLU A 98 -24.79 -9.28 -1.61
CA GLU A 98 -23.44 -9.84 -1.68
C GLU A 98 -23.03 -10.11 -3.14
N ALA A 99 -21.86 -9.63 -3.57
CA ALA A 99 -21.24 -10.10 -4.81
C ALA A 99 -20.34 -11.30 -4.47
N PRO A 100 -20.68 -12.54 -4.86
CA PRO A 100 -19.87 -13.70 -4.55
C PRO A 100 -18.51 -13.60 -5.25
N CYS A 101 -17.46 -14.15 -4.63
CA CYS A 101 -16.19 -14.40 -5.31
C CYS A 101 -16.49 -15.18 -6.61
N PRO A 102 -15.91 -14.81 -7.77
CA PRO A 102 -16.02 -15.64 -8.96
C PRO A 102 -15.26 -16.94 -8.69
N HIS A 103 -15.94 -17.95 -8.14
CA HIS A 103 -15.48 -19.32 -8.26
C HIS A 103 -15.55 -19.62 -9.76
N SER A 104 -14.39 -19.94 -10.32
CA SER A 104 -14.28 -20.48 -11.67
C SER A 104 -15.29 -21.62 -11.80
N ALA A 105 -16.36 -21.40 -12.57
CA ALA A 105 -17.24 -22.47 -12.99
C ALA A 105 -16.45 -23.32 -13.99
N VAL A 106 -15.62 -24.23 -13.49
CA VAL A 106 -15.14 -25.36 -14.28
C VAL A 106 -16.33 -26.31 -14.39
N ALA A 107 -16.95 -26.31 -15.56
CA ALA A 107 -17.89 -27.35 -15.96
C ALA A 107 -17.13 -28.67 -16.15
N SER A 108 -17.59 -29.71 -15.47
CA SER A 108 -17.41 -31.12 -15.84
C SER A 108 -18.74 -31.83 -15.68
#